data_AF-A0A2E0XQC6-F1
#
_entry.id   AF-A0A2E0XQC6-F1
#
_cell.length_a   1.000
_cell.length_b   1.000
_cell.length_c   1.000
_cell.angle_alpha   90.00
_cell.angle_beta   90.00
_cell.angle_gamma   90.00
#
_symmetry.space_group_name_H-M   'P 1'
#
loop_
_entity.id
_entity.type
_entity.pdbx_description
1 polymer ?
#
loop_
_entity_poly.entity_id
_entity_poly.type
_entity_poly.pdbx_seq_one_letter_code
_entity_poly.pdbx_strand_id
1 'polypeptide(L)'
;MSTATITTDVNIGPFKIPSNGQNMIMNNYAERNNLVVELLIPEPMMSNALATTQWLHNDRKLNKVILCSIHQLPDKQDRIDNLLKNMEGVEFHFALEGICGKGRSFLLECIKEAKMFMNAKTIDSTKTTWLKLHKMMKEKHT
;
A
#
# COMPACT_ATOMS: atom_id res chain seq x y z
N MET A 1 -15.06 7.58 -15.35
CA MET A 1 -14.80 6.70 -14.19
C MET A 1 -13.41 7.05 -13.74
N SER A 2 -13.25 7.67 -12.57
CA SER A 2 -11.95 8.25 -12.23
C SER A 2 -11.01 7.23 -11.59
N THR A 3 -9.87 7.01 -12.26
CA THR A 3 -8.74 6.25 -11.74
C THR A 3 -7.68 7.24 -11.29
N ALA A 4 -7.26 7.14 -10.03
CA ALA A 4 -6.21 7.98 -9.48
C ALA A 4 -4.98 7.16 -9.08
N THR A 5 -3.79 7.71 -9.30
CA THR A 5 -2.55 7.23 -8.68
C THR A 5 -2.26 8.05 -7.43
N ILE A 6 -1.78 7.39 -6.37
CA ILE A 6 -1.54 8.03 -5.08
C ILE A 6 -0.06 7.96 -4.75
N THR A 7 0.57 9.12 -4.62
CA THR A 7 1.95 9.24 -4.11
C THR A 7 1.93 9.61 -2.65
N THR A 8 2.75 8.94 -1.86
CA THR A 8 2.88 9.18 -0.42
C THR A 8 4.34 9.49 -0.06
N ASP A 9 4.66 9.42 1.24
CA ASP A 9 6.03 9.48 1.75
C ASP A 9 6.98 8.50 1.03
N VAL A 10 8.27 8.83 1.06
CA VAL A 10 9.33 8.02 0.46
C VAL A 10 9.49 6.68 1.18
N ASN A 11 9.18 6.64 2.49
CA ASN A 11 9.28 5.45 3.30
C ASN A 11 7.99 4.62 3.19
N ILE A 12 8.03 3.56 2.40
CA ILE A 12 6.91 2.65 2.17
C ILE A 12 7.28 1.28 2.76
N GLY A 13 6.91 1.06 4.02
CA GLY A 13 7.30 -0.14 4.76
C GLY A 13 8.84 -0.31 4.77
N PRO A 14 9.39 -1.43 4.28
CA PRO A 14 10.84 -1.64 4.19
C PRO A 14 11.49 -0.91 3.00
N PHE A 15 10.71 -0.34 2.09
CA PHE A 15 11.20 0.26 0.85
C PHE A 15 11.40 1.77 1.00
N LYS A 16 12.39 2.30 0.27
CA LYS A 16 12.57 3.73 0.05
C LYS A 16 12.32 4.05 -1.42
N ILE A 17 11.14 4.55 -1.74
CA ILE A 17 10.71 4.80 -3.11
C ILE A 17 10.33 6.28 -3.25
N PRO A 18 11.13 7.11 -3.93
CA PRO A 18 10.81 8.52 -4.13
C PRO A 18 9.56 8.68 -5.00
N SER A 19 8.85 9.81 -4.89
CA SER A 19 7.54 10.00 -5.53
C SER A 19 7.58 9.84 -7.06
N ASN A 20 8.68 10.20 -7.71
CA ASN A 20 8.88 9.94 -9.15
C ASN A 20 8.99 8.43 -9.46
N GLY A 21 9.67 7.66 -8.60
CA GLY A 21 9.71 6.20 -8.67
C GLY A 21 8.35 5.57 -8.42
N GLN A 22 7.60 6.10 -7.45
CA GLN A 22 6.23 5.68 -7.19
C GLN A 22 5.36 5.88 -8.45
N ASN A 23 5.42 7.07 -9.07
CA ASN A 23 4.71 7.37 -10.31
C ASN A 23 5.09 6.43 -11.45
N MET A 24 6.38 6.16 -11.64
CA MET A 24 6.85 5.25 -12.67
C MET A 24 6.26 3.84 -12.47
N ILE A 25 6.30 3.32 -11.25
CA ILE A 25 5.77 1.99 -10.90
C ILE A 25 4.26 1.93 -11.16
N MET A 26 3.50 2.90 -10.65
CA MET A 26 2.05 2.92 -10.78
C MET A 26 1.59 3.11 -12.23
N ASN A 27 2.27 3.95 -13.00
CA ASN A 27 1.95 4.15 -14.43
C ASN A 27 2.23 2.88 -15.24
N ASN A 28 3.35 2.18 -14.98
CA ASN A 28 3.62 0.90 -15.64
C ASN A 28 2.59 -0.16 -15.25
N TYR A 29 2.18 -0.22 -13.99
CA TYR A 29 1.10 -1.10 -13.56
C TYR A 29 -0.21 -0.78 -14.28
N ALA A 30 -0.57 0.51 -14.37
CA ALA A 30 -1.79 0.94 -15.06
C ALA A 30 -1.77 0.54 -16.54
N GLU A 31 -0.66 0.77 -17.24
CA GLU A 31 -0.46 0.39 -18.64
C GLU A 31 -0.65 -1.12 -18.85
N ARG A 32 0.00 -1.95 -18.01
CA ARG A 32 -0.10 -3.42 -18.08
C ARG A 32 -1.51 -3.95 -17.83
N ASN A 33 -2.34 -3.21 -17.10
CA ASN A 33 -3.70 -3.58 -16.76
C ASN A 33 -4.77 -2.83 -17.59
N ASN A 34 -4.36 -2.12 -18.66
CA ASN A 34 -5.24 -1.31 -19.51
C ASN A 34 -6.09 -0.28 -18.72
N LEU A 35 -5.49 0.29 -17.67
CA LEU A 35 -6.10 1.35 -16.87
C LEU A 35 -5.62 2.71 -17.36
N VAL A 36 -6.56 3.64 -17.55
CA VAL A 36 -6.25 5.04 -17.84
C VAL A 36 -6.21 5.82 -16.54
N VAL A 37 -5.04 6.40 -16.20
CA VAL A 37 -4.87 7.26 -15.03
C VAL A 37 -5.32 8.68 -15.38
N GLU A 38 -6.33 9.18 -14.68
CA GLU A 38 -6.89 10.52 -14.91
C GLU A 38 -6.38 11.56 -13.90
N LEU A 39 -5.95 11.11 -12.72
CA LEU A 39 -5.58 11.98 -11.62
C LEU A 39 -4.35 11.45 -10.89
N LEU A 40 -3.43 12.35 -10.55
CA LEU A 40 -2.34 12.08 -9.62
C LEU A 40 -2.65 12.79 -8.30
N ILE A 41 -2.67 12.05 -7.20
CA ILE A 41 -2.95 12.56 -5.86
C ILE A 41 -1.68 12.50 -5.03
N PRO A 42 -1.09 13.65 -4.66
CA PRO A 42 -0.04 13.71 -3.66
C PRO A 42 -0.64 13.75 -2.26
N GLU A 43 -0.27 12.79 -1.41
CA GLU A 43 -0.58 12.82 0.03
C GLU A 43 0.51 13.57 0.81
N PRO A 44 0.15 14.19 1.96
CA PRO A 44 1.12 14.82 2.85
C PRO A 44 2.22 13.86 3.31
N MET A 45 3.45 14.35 3.34
CA MET A 45 4.60 13.60 3.90
C MET A 45 4.31 13.19 5.35
N MET A 46 4.86 12.06 5.78
CA MET A 46 4.67 11.48 7.13
C MET A 46 3.21 11.14 7.51
N SER A 47 2.28 11.10 6.55
CA SER A 47 0.90 10.67 6.77
C SER A 47 0.55 9.44 5.93
N ASN A 48 -0.08 8.45 6.57
CA ASN A 48 -0.67 7.26 5.95
C ASN A 48 -2.20 7.27 5.99
N ALA A 49 -2.82 8.41 6.31
CA ALA A 49 -4.27 8.51 6.47
C ALA A 49 -5.03 8.49 5.14
N LEU A 50 -4.35 8.70 4.00
CA LEU A 50 -4.98 8.88 2.68
C LEU A 50 -6.08 9.96 2.71
N ALA A 51 -5.85 11.04 3.48
CA ALA A 51 -6.88 12.03 3.76
C ALA A 51 -7.22 12.86 2.51
N THR A 52 -6.22 13.18 1.69
CA THR A 52 -6.41 13.93 0.45
C THR A 52 -7.20 13.10 -0.56
N THR A 53 -6.89 11.81 -0.63
CA THR A 53 -7.59 10.83 -1.47
C THR A 53 -9.05 10.70 -1.04
N GLN A 54 -9.31 10.55 0.26
CA GLN A 54 -10.68 10.47 0.78
C GLN A 54 -11.47 11.76 0.51
N TRP A 55 -10.83 12.92 0.67
CA TRP A 55 -11.45 14.21 0.35
C TRP A 55 -11.76 14.34 -1.15
N LEU A 56 -10.80 14.00 -2.03
CA LEU A 56 -10.98 14.02 -3.48
C LEU A 56 -12.02 12.99 -3.96
N HIS A 57 -12.16 11.85 -3.28
CA HIS A 57 -13.21 10.89 -3.61
C HIS A 57 -14.61 11.49 -3.43
N ASN A 58 -14.81 12.35 -2.43
CA ASN A 58 -16.10 13.02 -2.23
C ASN A 58 -16.47 13.93 -3.40
N ASP A 59 -15.49 14.62 -3.99
CA ASP A 59 -15.66 15.55 -5.13
C ASP A 59 -15.70 14.83 -6.48
N ARG A 60 -14.73 13.94 -6.73
CA ARG A 60 -14.46 13.32 -8.04
C ARG A 60 -15.03 11.92 -8.21
N LYS A 61 -15.63 11.35 -7.16
CA LYS A 61 -16.21 10.00 -7.15
C LYS A 61 -15.28 8.96 -7.76
N LEU A 62 -14.08 8.84 -7.18
CA LEU A 62 -13.05 7.88 -7.61
C LEU A 62 -13.62 6.47 -7.68
N ASN A 63 -13.39 5.78 -8.79
CA ASN A 63 -13.77 4.37 -8.95
C ASN A 63 -12.60 3.44 -8.64
N LYS A 64 -11.38 3.86 -8.99
CA LYS A 64 -10.15 3.09 -8.81
C LYS A 64 -9.06 3.97 -8.22
N VAL A 65 -8.27 3.40 -7.32
CA VAL A 65 -7.05 4.01 -6.81
C VAL A 65 -5.89 3.05 -6.92
N ILE A 66 -4.75 3.54 -7.36
CA ILE A 66 -3.51 2.79 -7.52
C ILE A 66 -2.51 3.34 -6.52
N LEU A 67 -2.00 2.48 -5.65
CA LEU A 67 -0.89 2.73 -4.74
C LEU A 67 0.29 1.85 -5.14
N CYS A 68 1.50 2.20 -4.67
CA CYS A 68 2.66 1.33 -4.84
C CYS A 68 2.56 0.07 -3.99
N SER A 69 2.11 0.15 -2.74
CA SER A 69 2.10 -0.99 -1.82
C SER A 69 1.02 -0.90 -0.73
N ILE A 70 0.63 -2.07 -0.20
CA ILE A 70 -0.23 -2.19 0.98
C ILE A 70 0.37 -1.49 2.22
N HIS A 71 1.69 -1.27 2.25
CA HIS A 71 2.35 -0.54 3.33
C HIS A 71 2.01 0.95 3.39
N GLN A 72 1.34 1.50 2.38
CA GLN A 72 0.83 2.87 2.38
C GLN A 72 -0.52 3.01 3.11
N LEU A 73 -1.15 1.89 3.49
CA LEU A 73 -2.42 1.88 4.21
C LEU A 73 -2.27 2.33 5.66
N PRO A 74 -3.35 2.87 6.27
CA PRO A 74 -3.35 3.28 7.66
C PRO A 74 -3.21 2.10 8.62
N ASP A 75 -2.50 2.34 9.73
CA ASP A 75 -2.26 1.40 10.82
C ASP A 75 -3.14 1.68 12.05
N LYS A 76 -3.47 2.96 12.29
CA LYS A 76 -4.34 3.40 13.40
C LYS A 76 -5.82 3.12 13.12
N GLN A 77 -6.52 2.60 14.14
CA GLN A 77 -7.90 2.10 14.00
C GLN A 77 -8.89 3.18 13.54
N ASP A 78 -8.80 4.38 14.09
CA ASP A 78 -9.62 5.54 13.71
C ASP A 78 -9.47 5.90 12.22
N ARG A 79 -8.25 5.82 11.68
CA ARG A 79 -7.97 6.07 10.26
C ARG A 79 -8.46 4.96 9.36
N ILE A 80 -8.33 3.71 9.82
CA ILE A 80 -8.84 2.53 9.12
C ILE A 80 -10.36 2.63 8.99
N ASP A 81 -11.06 2.91 10.08
CA ASP A 81 -12.52 2.99 10.07
C ASP A 81 -13.03 4.11 9.15
N ASN A 82 -12.34 5.27 9.15
CA ASN A 82 -12.63 6.36 8.22
C ASN A 82 -12.39 5.96 6.76
N LEU A 83 -11.25 5.33 6.46
CA LEU A 83 -10.93 4.87 5.11
C LEU A 83 -11.98 3.88 4.60
N LEU A 84 -12.33 2.88 5.41
CA LEU A 84 -13.32 1.87 5.03
C LEU A 84 -14.69 2.50 4.81
N LYS A 85 -15.12 3.43 5.69
CA LYS A 85 -16.40 4.13 5.54
C LYS A 85 -16.46 4.96 4.25
N ASN A 86 -15.38 5.69 3.93
CA ASN A 86 -15.38 6.65 2.84
C ASN A 86 -15.05 6.01 1.48
N MET A 87 -14.33 4.89 1.45
CA MET A 87 -13.76 4.31 0.23
C MET A 87 -14.21 2.86 -0.03
N GLU A 88 -15.22 2.33 0.66
CA GLU A 88 -15.73 0.96 0.44
C GLU A 88 -16.11 0.69 -1.03
N GLY A 89 -16.62 1.72 -1.71
CA GLY A 89 -17.02 1.68 -3.11
C GLY A 89 -15.86 1.69 -4.12
N VAL A 90 -14.63 1.91 -3.67
CA VAL A 90 -13.46 2.14 -4.54
C VAL A 90 -12.64 0.86 -4.66
N GLU A 91 -12.20 0.55 -5.87
CA GLU A 91 -11.27 -0.55 -6.12
C GLU A 91 -9.83 -0.09 -5.88
N PHE A 92 -9.13 -0.79 -5.00
CA PHE A 92 -7.73 -0.52 -4.66
C PHE A 92 -6.83 -1.45 -5.43
N HIS A 93 -5.78 -0.89 -6.03
CA HIS A 93 -4.70 -1.62 -6.68
C HIS A 93 -3.39 -1.34 -5.95
N PHE A 94 -2.59 -2.39 -5.74
CA PHE A 94 -1.28 -2.30 -5.11
C PHE A 94 -0.22 -2.84 -6.09
N ALA A 95 0.59 -1.94 -6.63
CA ALA A 95 1.42 -2.23 -7.80
C ALA A 95 2.60 -3.18 -7.52
N LEU A 96 3.20 -3.14 -6.33
CA LEU A 96 4.33 -3.99 -5.96
C LEU A 96 3.90 -5.44 -5.66
N GLU A 97 2.76 -5.60 -5.00
CA GLU A 97 2.18 -6.90 -4.67
C GLU A 97 1.43 -7.49 -5.87
N GLY A 98 1.00 -6.65 -6.82
CA GLY A 98 0.27 -7.08 -8.01
C GLY A 98 -1.18 -7.50 -7.72
N ILE A 99 -1.73 -7.09 -6.58
CA ILE A 99 -3.08 -7.42 -6.14
C ILE A 99 -4.03 -6.24 -6.33
N CYS A 100 -5.31 -6.54 -6.54
CA CYS A 100 -6.38 -5.55 -6.57
C CYS A 100 -7.68 -6.11 -6.01
N GLY A 101 -8.53 -5.23 -5.51
CA GLY A 101 -9.80 -5.64 -4.92
C GLY A 101 -10.61 -4.47 -4.42
N LYS A 102 -11.85 -4.75 -4.03
CA LYS A 102 -12.82 -3.76 -3.57
C LYS A 102 -13.50 -4.22 -2.30
N GLY A 103 -13.92 -3.26 -1.49
CA GLY A 103 -14.75 -3.48 -0.32
C GLY A 103 -13.97 -3.73 0.96
N ARG A 104 -14.73 -3.81 2.05
CA ARG A 104 -14.20 -3.81 3.41
C ARG A 104 -13.28 -4.99 3.72
N SER A 105 -13.67 -6.20 3.31
CA SER A 105 -12.91 -7.43 3.63
C SER A 105 -11.51 -7.38 3.02
N PHE A 106 -11.41 -7.03 1.74
CA PHE A 106 -10.15 -6.93 1.02
C PHE A 106 -9.19 -5.95 1.67
N LEU A 107 -9.67 -4.74 1.98
CA LEU A 107 -8.85 -3.71 2.63
C LEU A 107 -8.38 -4.13 4.03
N LEU A 108 -9.25 -4.77 4.82
CA LEU A 108 -8.88 -5.26 6.14
C LEU A 108 -7.82 -6.36 6.08
N GLU A 109 -7.90 -7.28 5.10
CA GLU A 109 -6.88 -8.29 4.86
C GLU A 109 -5.53 -7.67 4.49
N CYS A 110 -5.53 -6.70 3.57
CA CYS A 110 -4.32 -5.97 3.17
C CYS A 110 -3.69 -5.23 4.36
N ILE A 111 -4.50 -4.55 5.19
CA ILE A 111 -4.02 -3.86 6.40
C ILE A 111 -3.45 -4.85 7.41
N LYS A 112 -4.10 -6.00 7.60
CA LYS A 112 -3.63 -7.05 8.50
C LYS A 112 -2.28 -7.59 8.04
N GLU A 113 -2.13 -7.86 6.75
CA GLU A 113 -0.88 -8.31 6.16
C GLU A 113 0.23 -7.26 6.32
N ALA A 114 -0.05 -5.99 5.97
CA ALA A 114 0.90 -4.89 6.17
C ALA A 114 1.37 -4.78 7.63
N LYS A 115 0.46 -4.94 8.60
CA LYS A 115 0.79 -4.97 10.04
C LYS A 115 1.66 -6.17 10.43
N MET A 116 1.43 -7.35 9.85
CA MET A 116 2.26 -8.53 10.10
C MET A 116 3.71 -8.29 9.67
N PHE A 117 3.91 -7.69 8.50
CA PHE A 117 5.23 -7.34 8.00
C PHE A 117 5.92 -6.24 8.82
N MET A 118 5.18 -5.20 9.24
CA MET A 118 5.75 -4.15 10.10
C MET A 118 6.23 -4.68 11.46
N ASN A 119 5.53 -5.67 12.01
CA ASN A 119 5.88 -6.28 13.30
C ASN A 119 6.95 -7.38 13.19
N ALA A 120 7.34 -7.76 11.97
CA ALA A 120 8.34 -8.79 11.76
C ALA A 120 9.72 -8.33 12.24
N LYS A 121 10.46 -9.22 12.91
CA LYS A 121 11.83 -8.91 13.34
C LYS A 121 12.72 -8.75 12.11
N THR A 122 13.35 -7.58 11.98
CA THR A 122 14.38 -7.36 10.96
C THR A 122 15.58 -8.23 11.25
N ILE A 123 15.97 -9.05 10.28
CA ILE A 123 17.19 -9.86 10.35
C ILE A 123 18.27 -9.11 9.59
N ASP A 124 19.33 -8.74 10.31
CA ASP A 124 20.49 -8.08 9.72
C ASP A 124 21.30 -9.09 8.90
N SER A 125 21.25 -8.96 7.58
CA SER A 125 21.97 -9.82 6.64
C SER A 125 23.49 -9.68 6.73
N THR A 126 24.01 -8.60 7.34
CA THR A 126 25.45 -8.44 7.59
C THR A 126 25.93 -9.28 8.78
N LYS A 127 25.02 -9.69 9.66
CA LYS A 127 25.31 -10.45 10.89
C LYS A 127 24.94 -11.93 10.81
N THR A 128 24.22 -12.33 9.76
CA THR A 128 23.68 -13.68 9.58
C THR A 128 23.94 -14.19 8.17
N THR A 129 24.37 -15.45 8.06
CA THR A 129 24.48 -16.15 6.76
C THR A 129 23.22 -16.97 6.49
N TRP A 130 22.98 -17.31 5.22
CA TRP A 130 21.86 -18.18 4.82
C TRP A 130 21.80 -19.50 5.61
N LEU A 131 22.96 -20.13 5.87
CA LEU A 131 23.05 -21.36 6.67
C LEU A 131 22.60 -21.15 8.11
N LYS A 132 23.02 -20.04 8.75
CA LYS A 132 22.60 -19.69 10.11
C LYS A 132 21.11 -19.38 10.16
N LEU A 133 20.60 -18.61 9.19
CA LEU A 133 19.18 -18.30 9.08
C LEU A 133 18.34 -19.58 8.96
N HIS A 134 18.72 -20.49 8.07
CA HIS A 134 18.03 -21.76 7.87
C HIS A 134 18.00 -22.61 9.15
N LYS A 135 19.12 -22.68 9.90
CA LYS A 135 19.18 -23.38 11.19
C LYS A 135 18.23 -22.74 12.22
N MET A 136 18.27 -21.41 12.36
CA MET A 136 17.38 -20.67 13.27
C MET A 136 15.89 -20.90 12.95
N MET A 137 15.52 -20.99 11.67
CA MET A 137 14.12 -21.23 11.27
C MET A 137 13.69 -22.67 11.53
N LYS A 138 14.59 -23.66 11.35
CA LYS A 138 14.31 -25.05 11.74
C LYS A 138 14.06 -25.21 13.24
N GLU A 139 14.87 -24.56 14.08
CA GLU A 139 14.77 -24.65 15.54
C GLU A 139 13.50 -23.97 16.10
N LYS A 140 12.94 -22.98 15.40
CA LYS A 140 11.67 -22.33 15.77
C LYS A 140 10.40 -23.16 15.48
N HIS A 141 10.52 -24.21 14.65
CA HIS A 141 9.39 -25.05 14.24
C HIS A 141 9.34 -26.40 15.00
N THR A 142 10.19 -26.57 16.01
CA THR A 142 10.17 -27.63 17.05
C THR A 142 9.82 -27.02 18.40
#